data_AF-A0A537UEG2-F1
#
_entry.id   AF-A0A537UEG2-F1
#
_cell.length_a   1.000
_cell.length_b   1.000
_cell.length_c   1.000
_cell.angle_alpha   90.00
_cell.angle_beta   90.00
_cell.angle_gamma   90.00
#
_symmetry.space_group_name_H-M   'P 1'
#
loop_
_entity.id
_entity.type
_entity.pdbx_description
1 polymer ?
#
loop_
_entity_poly.entity_id
_entity_poly.type
_entity_poly.pdbx_seq_one_letter_code
_entity_poly.pdbx_strand_id
1 'polypeptide(L)'
;MTKNEFLAAALRNPVDEAIVEELFQLALPDAWIVAGCLVQTVWNVLTARAVDYGIDDYDIFYFDPDTSWQAEDAVIRQVQGRLAKFGAKVEVRNQARVHLWYPEKHGLPYPPLACSTDGIDRFLTRN
;
A
#
# COMPACT_ATOMS: atom_id res chain seq x y z
N MET A 1 -1.24 -13.98 -17.60
CA MET A 1 -0.10 -13.21 -17.09
C MET A 1 0.60 -14.02 -16.02
N THR A 2 1.91 -14.20 -16.12
CA THR A 2 2.74 -14.82 -15.08
C THR A 2 3.10 -13.82 -13.98
N LYS A 3 3.62 -14.30 -12.84
CA LYS A 3 4.12 -13.41 -11.76
C LYS A 3 5.17 -12.41 -12.28
N ASN A 4 6.10 -12.86 -13.11
CA ASN A 4 7.16 -12.00 -13.64
C ASN A 4 6.62 -10.95 -14.60
N GLU A 5 5.64 -11.31 -15.44
CA GLU A 5 4.96 -10.34 -16.31
C GLU A 5 4.17 -9.30 -15.51
N PHE A 6 3.53 -9.72 -14.41
CA PHE A 6 2.84 -8.81 -13.50
C PHE A 6 3.81 -7.81 -12.87
N LEU A 7 4.90 -8.30 -12.27
CA LEU A 7 5.91 -7.45 -11.64
C LEU A 7 6.55 -6.49 -12.65
N ALA A 8 6.91 -7.00 -13.83
CA ALA A 8 7.46 -6.18 -14.89
C ALA A 8 6.48 -5.10 -15.37
N ALA A 9 5.17 -5.38 -15.40
CA ALA A 9 4.17 -4.40 -15.79
C ALA A 9 3.90 -3.37 -14.67
N ALA A 10 3.76 -3.80 -13.42
CA ALA A 10 3.53 -2.92 -12.27
C ALA A 10 4.71 -1.95 -12.06
N LEU A 11 5.95 -2.44 -12.16
CA LEU A 11 7.15 -1.59 -12.00
C LEU A 11 7.40 -0.65 -13.18
N ARG A 12 6.54 -0.60 -14.21
CA ARG A 12 6.59 0.47 -15.22
C ARG A 12 6.03 1.79 -14.72
N ASN A 13 5.28 1.78 -13.62
CA ASN A 13 4.85 3.00 -12.96
C ASN A 13 6.00 3.50 -12.07
N PRO A 14 6.56 4.69 -12.35
CA PRO A 14 7.68 5.22 -11.58
C PRO A 14 7.33 5.51 -10.12
N VAL A 15 6.03 5.67 -9.79
CA VAL A 15 5.59 5.82 -8.40
C VAL A 15 5.63 4.46 -7.67
N ASP A 16 5.16 3.39 -8.32
CA ASP A 16 5.23 2.03 -7.76
C ASP A 16 6.69 1.61 -7.52
N GLU A 17 7.58 1.85 -8.49
CA GLU A 17 9.02 1.59 -8.37
C GLU A 17 9.65 2.38 -7.21
N ALA A 18 9.39 3.68 -7.13
CA ALA A 18 9.92 4.52 -6.06
C ALA A 18 9.39 4.13 -4.67
N ILE A 19 8.13 3.72 -4.56
CA ILE A 19 7.60 3.21 -3.30
C ILE A 19 8.39 1.97 -2.86
N VAL A 20 8.62 1.01 -3.76
CA VAL A 20 9.38 -0.20 -3.43
C VAL A 20 10.80 0.15 -2.96
N GLU A 21 11.47 1.08 -3.64
CA GLU A 21 12.79 1.56 -3.24
C GLU A 21 12.78 2.23 -1.87
N GLU A 22 11.85 3.15 -1.61
CA GLU A 22 11.77 3.87 -0.34
C GLU A 22 11.39 2.94 0.81
N LEU A 23 10.50 1.97 0.60
CA LEU A 23 10.18 0.95 1.61
C LEU A 23 11.43 0.13 1.98
N PHE A 24 12.24 -0.24 0.99
CA PHE A 24 13.50 -0.92 1.23
C PHE A 24 14.49 -0.05 2.02
N GLN A 25 14.65 1.23 1.65
CA GLN A 25 15.56 2.16 2.32
C GLN A 25 15.13 2.50 3.75
N LEU A 26 13.82 2.58 3.98
CA LEU A 26 13.26 2.84 5.31
C LEU A 26 13.37 1.63 6.25
N ALA A 27 13.51 0.42 5.69
CA ALA A 27 13.52 -0.83 6.44
C ALA A 27 12.32 -0.94 7.40
N LEU A 28 11.14 -0.47 6.95
CA LEU A 28 9.91 -0.60 7.74
C LEU A 28 9.59 -2.09 7.95
N PRO A 29 9.18 -2.48 9.16
CA PRO A 29 8.86 -3.87 9.44
C PRO A 29 7.64 -4.31 8.63
N ASP A 30 7.81 -5.43 7.92
CA ASP A 30 6.74 -6.11 7.18
C ASP A 30 5.96 -5.17 6.25
N ALA A 31 6.69 -4.37 5.46
CA ALA A 31 6.12 -3.35 4.60
C ALA A 31 5.83 -3.83 3.17
N TRP A 32 4.70 -3.40 2.64
CA TRP A 32 4.16 -3.80 1.34
C TRP A 32 3.52 -2.61 0.62
N ILE A 33 3.80 -2.46 -0.67
CA ILE A 33 2.87 -1.77 -1.58
C ILE A 33 1.72 -2.74 -1.91
N VAL A 34 0.48 -2.26 -1.86
CA VAL A 34 -0.70 -3.12 -1.96
C VAL A 34 -1.81 -2.53 -2.83
N ALA A 35 -2.87 -3.32 -3.02
CA ALA A 35 -4.18 -2.90 -3.53
C ALA A 35 -4.19 -2.38 -4.98
N GLY A 36 -4.98 -1.33 -5.22
CA GLY A 36 -5.47 -0.91 -6.53
C GLY A 36 -4.38 -0.41 -7.48
N CYS A 37 -3.37 0.30 -6.97
CA CYS A 37 -2.30 0.87 -7.79
C CYS A 37 -1.61 -0.18 -8.66
N LEU A 38 -1.24 -1.33 -8.09
CA LEU A 38 -0.54 -2.41 -8.81
C LEU A 38 -1.38 -2.99 -9.94
N VAL A 39 -2.64 -3.36 -9.65
CA VAL A 39 -3.53 -3.98 -10.65
C VAL A 39 -3.97 -2.98 -11.71
N GLN A 40 -4.19 -1.72 -11.32
CA GLN A 40 -4.55 -0.64 -12.24
C GLN A 40 -3.38 -0.29 -13.17
N THR A 41 -2.15 -0.21 -12.67
CA THR A 41 -0.94 -0.06 -13.50
C THR A 41 -0.87 -1.18 -14.54
N VAL A 42 -1.07 -2.43 -14.12
CA VAL A 42 -1.04 -3.59 -15.02
C VAL A 42 -2.14 -3.51 -16.09
N TRP A 43 -3.37 -3.15 -15.72
CA TRP A 43 -4.44 -2.93 -16.70
C TRP A 43 -4.14 -1.78 -17.65
N ASN A 44 -3.57 -0.69 -17.16
CA ASN A 44 -3.16 0.44 -18.00
C ASN A 44 -2.14 0.00 -19.04
N VAL A 45 -1.13 -0.78 -18.63
CA VAL A 45 -0.14 -1.37 -19.54
C VAL A 45 -0.80 -2.26 -20.59
N LEU A 46 -1.69 -3.17 -20.19
CA LEU A 46 -2.38 -4.10 -21.09
C LEU A 46 -3.34 -3.41 -22.06
N THR A 47 -3.86 -2.24 -21.67
CA THR A 47 -4.84 -1.47 -22.46
C THR A 47 -4.23 -0.26 -23.15
N ALA A 48 -2.89 -0.16 -23.16
CA ALA A 48 -2.13 0.93 -23.78
C ALA A 48 -2.53 2.34 -23.28
N ARG A 49 -2.85 2.47 -21.99
CA ARG A 49 -3.05 3.75 -21.30
C ARG A 49 -1.77 4.21 -20.61
N ALA A 50 -1.74 5.47 -20.18
CA ALA A 50 -0.68 5.96 -19.30
C ALA A 50 -0.64 5.10 -18.03
N VAL A 51 0.55 4.77 -17.53
CA VAL A 51 0.74 3.80 -16.44
C VAL A 51 0.04 4.22 -15.14
N ASP A 52 -0.08 5.52 -14.92
CA ASP A 52 -0.71 6.19 -13.78
C ASP A 52 -2.19 6.54 -14.00
N TYR A 53 -2.77 6.20 -15.16
CA TYR A 53 -4.14 6.58 -15.49
C TYR A 53 -5.15 5.99 -14.50
N GLY A 54 -5.97 6.84 -13.90
CA GLY A 54 -7.07 6.43 -13.02
C GLY A 54 -6.61 5.81 -11.69
N ILE A 55 -5.36 6.05 -11.28
CA ILE A 55 -4.89 5.68 -9.93
C ILE A 55 -5.14 6.87 -9.01
N ASP A 56 -6.07 6.71 -8.06
CA ASP A 56 -6.44 7.76 -7.10
C ASP A 56 -5.45 7.88 -5.94
N ASP A 57 -4.89 6.76 -5.50
CA ASP A 57 -3.92 6.67 -4.42
C ASP A 57 -3.06 5.40 -4.48
N TYR A 58 -2.01 5.40 -3.65
CA TYR A 58 -1.07 4.32 -3.47
C TYR A 58 -1.09 3.88 -2.00
N ASP A 59 -1.56 2.67 -1.76
CA ASP A 59 -1.65 2.09 -0.43
C ASP A 59 -0.34 1.40 -0.02
N ILE A 60 0.12 1.70 1.18
CA ILE A 60 1.28 1.07 1.82
C ILE A 60 0.84 0.48 3.14
N PHE A 61 1.01 -0.83 3.28
CA PHE A 61 0.84 -1.53 4.54
C PHE A 61 2.20 -1.75 5.19
N TYR A 62 2.23 -1.68 6.51
CA TYR A 62 3.35 -2.16 7.32
C TYR A 62 2.81 -2.70 8.64
N PHE A 63 3.62 -3.46 9.38
CA PHE A 63 3.22 -3.99 10.68
C PHE A 63 4.22 -3.61 11.76
N ASP A 64 3.77 -2.82 12.74
CA ASP A 64 4.52 -2.53 13.95
C ASP A 64 3.60 -2.69 15.18
N PRO A 65 4.01 -3.43 16.23
CA PRO A 65 3.17 -3.66 17.40
C PRO A 65 2.87 -2.38 18.21
N ASP A 66 3.61 -1.28 18.00
CA ASP A 66 3.25 0.03 18.56
C ASP A 66 1.98 0.55 17.88
N THR A 67 0.87 0.38 18.59
CA THR A 67 -0.44 0.82 18.15
C THR A 67 -0.74 2.27 18.54
N SER A 68 0.24 3.11 18.84
CA SER A 68 0.00 4.54 19.07
C SER A 68 -0.24 5.28 17.74
N TRP A 69 -1.07 6.32 17.77
CA TRP A 69 -1.26 7.18 16.59
C TRP A 69 0.04 7.91 16.23
N GLN A 70 0.82 8.31 17.24
CA GLN A 70 2.08 9.03 17.06
C GLN A 70 3.10 8.21 16.30
N ALA A 71 3.18 6.89 16.53
CA ALA A 71 4.05 5.99 15.78
C ALA A 71 3.62 5.90 14.31
N GLU A 72 2.33 5.74 14.03
CA GLU A 72 1.80 5.70 12.65
C GLU A 72 1.97 7.04 11.92
N ASP A 73 1.67 8.16 12.57
CA ASP A 73 1.83 9.51 12.04
C ASP A 73 3.29 9.84 11.70
N ALA A 74 4.25 9.37 12.50
CA ALA A 74 5.67 9.51 12.20
C ALA A 74 6.05 8.78 10.90
N VAL A 75 5.58 7.56 10.72
CA VAL A 75 5.80 6.77 9.49
C VAL A 75 5.12 7.43 8.29
N ILE A 76 3.87 7.87 8.44
CA ILE A 76 3.12 8.60 7.39
C ILE A 76 3.94 9.80 6.91
N ARG A 77 4.41 10.67 7.81
CA ARG A 77 5.20 11.86 7.46
C ARG A 77 6.51 11.51 6.78
N GLN A 78 7.19 10.47 7.26
CA GLN A 78 8.47 10.04 6.71
C GLN A 78 8.32 9.53 5.26
N VAL A 79 7.32 8.69 5.01
CA VAL A 79 7.01 8.17 3.67
C VAL A 79 6.55 9.30 2.74
N GLN A 80 5.64 10.16 3.19
CA GLN A 80 5.17 11.31 2.42
C GLN A 80 6.31 12.26 2.05
N GLY A 81 7.23 12.54 2.98
CA GLY A 81 8.39 13.40 2.71
C GLY A 81 9.32 12.84 1.63
N ARG A 82 9.53 11.52 1.60
CA ARG A 82 10.37 10.82 0.61
C ARG A 82 9.72 10.76 -0.77
N LEU A 83 8.40 10.62 -0.82
CA LEU A 83 7.64 10.48 -2.06
C LEU A 83 7.04 11.80 -2.58
N ALA A 84 7.22 12.91 -1.87
CA ALA A 84 6.63 14.21 -2.21
C ALA A 84 6.90 14.66 -3.66
N LYS A 85 8.07 14.32 -4.22
CA LYS A 85 8.46 14.67 -5.59
C LYS A 85 7.55 14.08 -6.68
N PHE A 86 6.79 13.02 -6.36
CA PHE A 86 5.88 12.37 -7.31
C PHE A 86 4.48 12.99 -7.35
N GLY A 87 4.13 13.85 -6.37
CA GLY A 87 2.79 14.42 -6.28
C GLY A 87 1.66 13.39 -6.09
N ALA A 88 2.00 12.14 -5.80
CA ALA A 88 1.06 11.04 -5.61
C ALA A 88 0.47 11.05 -4.20
N LYS A 89 -0.82 10.70 -4.09
CA LYS A 89 -1.48 10.48 -2.80
C LYS A 89 -1.07 9.11 -2.27
N VAL A 90 -0.33 9.09 -1.16
CA VAL A 90 0.14 7.85 -0.51
C VAL A 90 -0.58 7.66 0.82
N GLU A 91 -1.23 6.52 0.99
CA GLU A 91 -1.92 6.13 2.21
C GLU A 91 -1.15 5.04 2.95
N VAL A 92 -0.49 5.42 4.04
CA VAL A 92 0.25 4.47 4.89
C VAL A 92 -0.62 4.01 6.05
N ARG A 93 -0.62 2.70 6.32
CA ARG A 93 -1.43 2.06 7.37
C ARG A 93 -0.62 1.04 8.16
N ASN A 94 -0.54 1.23 9.49
CA ASN A 94 -0.06 0.18 10.38
C ASN A 94 -1.15 -0.88 10.56
N GLN A 95 -0.91 -2.09 10.08
CA GLN A 95 -1.87 -3.19 10.14
C GLN A 95 -2.18 -3.62 11.57
N ALA A 96 -1.28 -3.38 12.53
CA ALA A 96 -1.56 -3.59 13.94
C ALA A 96 -2.64 -2.63 14.50
N ARG A 97 -2.86 -1.46 13.89
CA ARG A 97 -3.83 -0.44 14.37
C ARG A 97 -5.21 -0.56 13.75
N VAL A 98 -5.38 -1.30 12.65
CA VAL A 98 -6.62 -1.31 11.86
C VAL A 98 -7.85 -1.67 12.71
N HIS A 99 -7.72 -2.66 13.59
CA HIS A 99 -8.79 -3.10 14.49
C HIS A 99 -9.32 -2.01 15.44
N LEU A 100 -8.54 -0.96 15.70
CA LEU A 100 -8.93 0.13 16.61
C LEU A 100 -9.92 1.11 15.98
N TRP A 101 -9.82 1.35 14.67
CA TRP A 101 -10.64 2.37 13.98
C TRP A 101 -11.59 1.77 12.94
N TYR A 102 -11.33 0.56 12.44
CA TYR A 102 -12.15 -0.06 11.39
C TYR A 102 -13.62 -0.25 11.83
N PRO A 103 -13.93 -0.74 13.05
CA PRO A 103 -15.32 -0.92 13.46
C PRO A 103 -16.11 0.39 13.55
N GLU A 104 -15.47 1.47 14.00
CA GLU A 104 -16.10 2.79 14.06
C GLU A 104 -16.40 3.34 12.66
N LYS A 105 -15.45 3.17 11.73
CA LYS A 105 -15.57 3.67 10.35
C LYS A 105 -16.56 2.87 9.49
N HIS A 106 -16.60 1.55 9.66
CA HIS A 106 -17.31 0.64 8.75
C HIS A 106 -18.46 -0.14 9.40
N GLY A 107 -18.66 -0.04 10.72
CA GLY A 107 -19.72 -0.76 11.44
C GLY A 107 -19.55 -2.28 11.47
N LEU A 108 -18.35 -2.80 11.18
CA LEU A 108 -18.05 -4.23 11.11
C LEU A 108 -16.89 -4.58 12.05
N PRO A 109 -16.94 -5.74 12.73
CA PRO A 109 -15.83 -6.16 13.58
C PRO A 109 -14.58 -6.43 12.73
N TYR A 110 -13.43 -6.00 13.24
CA TYR A 110 -12.13 -6.25 12.64
C TYR A 110 -11.20 -6.74 13.75
N PRO A 111 -10.78 -8.03 13.74
CA PRO A 111 -9.90 -8.54 14.80
C PRO A 111 -8.49 -7.96 14.66
N PRO A 112 -7.71 -7.92 15.76
CA PRO A 112 -6.28 -7.61 15.69
C PRO A 112 -5.57 -8.53 14.69
N LEU A 113 -4.66 -7.96 13.90
CA LEU A 113 -3.83 -8.68 12.94
C LEU A 113 -2.48 -9.03 13.56
N ALA A 114 -1.81 -10.05 13.02
CA ALA A 114 -0.47 -10.47 13.44
C ALA A 114 0.63 -10.06 12.44
N CYS A 115 0.26 -9.79 11.18
CA CYS A 115 1.16 -9.29 10.15
C CYS A 115 0.38 -8.50 9.08
N SER A 116 1.11 -7.88 8.16
CA SER A 116 0.52 -7.09 7.07
C SER A 116 -0.26 -7.94 6.08
N THR A 117 0.17 -9.18 5.82
CA THR A 117 -0.52 -10.09 4.89
C THR A 117 -1.90 -10.50 5.39
N ASP A 118 -2.15 -10.52 6.71
CA ASP A 118 -3.50 -10.76 7.25
C ASP A 118 -4.51 -9.67 6.79
N GLY A 119 -4.03 -8.44 6.56
CA GLY A 119 -4.82 -7.35 5.99
C GLY A 119 -5.03 -7.52 4.49
N ILE A 120 -3.99 -7.95 3.76
CA ILE A 120 -4.05 -8.23 2.31
C ILE A 120 -5.06 -9.36 2.02
N ASP A 121 -5.05 -10.43 2.83
CA ASP A 121 -5.96 -11.58 2.70
C ASP A 121 -7.44 -11.22 2.89
N ARG A 122 -7.73 -10.01 3.38
CA ARG A 122 -9.08 -9.47 3.59
C ARG A 122 -9.58 -8.59 2.44
N PHE A 123 -8.79 -8.38 1.38
CA PHE A 123 -9.27 -7.65 0.21
C PHE A 123 -10.47 -8.34 -0.46
N LEU A 124 -11.38 -7.53 -1.02
CA LEU A 124 -12.72 -7.93 -1.45
C LEU A 124 -12.77 -8.84 -2.69
N THR A 125 -11.62 -9.29 -3.21
CA THR A 125 -11.57 -10.12 -4.42
C THR A 125 -10.84 -11.43 -4.16
N ARG A 126 -11.59 -12.53 -4.12
CA ARG A 126 -11.08 -13.84 -4.53
C ARG A 126 -11.54 -14.02 -5.97
N ASN A 127 -10.61 -13.97 -6.91
CA ASN A 127 -10.85 -14.40 -8.29
C ASN A 127 -10.86 -15.93 -8.36
#